data_AF-A0ABD6AP11-F1
#
_entry.id   AF-A0ABD6AP11-F1
#
_cell.length_a   1.000
_cell.length_b   1.000
_cell.length_c   1.000
_cell.angle_alpha   90.00
_cell.angle_beta   90.00
_cell.angle_gamma   90.00
#
_symmetry.space_group_name_H-M   'P 1'
#
loop_
_entity.id
_entity.type
_entity.pdbx_description
1 polymer ?
#
loop_
_entity_poly.entity_id
_entity_poly.type
_entity_poly.pdbx_seq_one_letter_code
_entity_poly.pdbx_strand_id
1 'polypeptide(L)'
;KSTVESKSIAKDGGRTNYRGLVHIADGAENSSTAVECDALMFDNESTSDTMPYMEINESKVDVAHEATVGKIGDEDIFYLQSRGLDDDDAKQMIVSGFIEPITEELPIEYAVELNRLVELEMEGSLG
;
A
#
# COMPACT_ATOMS: atom_id res chain seq x y z
N LYS A 1 4.75 -6.26 20.88
CA LYS A 1 5.18 -6.14 19.47
C LYS A 1 3.94 -5.81 18.64
N SER A 2 4.00 -4.77 17.81
CA SER A 2 2.98 -4.41 16.84
C SER A 2 3.59 -4.24 15.45
N THR A 3 2.81 -4.53 14.42
CA THR A 3 3.14 -4.22 13.03
C THR A 3 1.93 -3.48 12.45
N VAL A 4 2.18 -2.37 11.76
CA VAL A 4 1.16 -1.62 11.04
C VAL A 4 1.62 -1.52 9.60
N GLU A 5 0.93 -2.22 8.72
CA GLU A 5 1.16 -2.15 7.27
C GLU A 5 -0.05 -1.47 6.62
N SER A 6 0.22 -0.46 5.82
CA SER A 6 -0.79 0.30 5.08
C SER A 6 -0.36 0.43 3.64
N LYS A 7 -1.20 -0.05 2.72
CA LYS A 7 -0.99 0.10 1.28
C LYS A 7 -2.12 0.93 0.67
N SER A 8 -1.75 2.01 -0.01
CA SER A 8 -2.68 2.95 -0.64
C SER A 8 -2.51 2.92 -2.15
N ILE A 9 -3.61 2.94 -2.89
CA ILE A 9 -3.62 3.07 -4.35
C ILE A 9 -4.47 4.27 -4.71
N ALA A 10 -3.92 5.18 -5.52
CA ALA A 10 -4.62 6.36 -6.01
C ALA A 10 -4.61 6.39 -7.54
N LYS A 11 -5.79 6.55 -8.14
CA LYS A 11 -6.05 6.63 -9.58
C LYS A 11 -7.09 7.71 -9.88
N ASP A 12 -7.20 8.11 -11.15
CA ASP A 12 -8.21 9.01 -11.72
C ASP A 12 -8.36 10.33 -10.94
N GLY A 13 -7.22 10.94 -10.56
CA GLY A 13 -7.19 12.16 -9.73
C GLY A 13 -7.60 11.93 -8.26
N GLY A 14 -7.67 10.67 -7.83
CA GLY A 14 -8.02 10.26 -6.49
C GLY A 14 -6.99 10.70 -5.45
N ARG A 15 -7.46 10.82 -4.21
CA ARG A 15 -6.61 11.18 -3.07
C ARG A 15 -6.72 10.17 -1.96
N THR A 16 -5.57 9.63 -1.55
CA THR A 16 -5.45 8.76 -0.39
C THR A 16 -4.79 9.50 0.77
N ASN A 17 -5.19 9.18 2.00
CA ASN A 17 -4.63 9.77 3.22
C ASN A 17 -4.42 8.68 4.26
N TYR A 18 -3.17 8.37 4.60
CA TYR A 18 -2.85 7.57 5.77
C TYR A 18 -2.66 8.48 6.99
N ARG A 19 -3.33 8.14 8.10
CA ARG A 19 -3.15 8.81 9.40
C ARG A 19 -3.01 7.74 10.47
N GLY A 20 -1.85 7.67 11.08
CA GLY A 20 -1.54 6.71 12.14
C GLY A 20 -1.03 7.41 13.40
N LEU A 21 -1.34 6.85 14.56
CA LEU A 21 -0.71 7.22 15.83
C LEU A 21 -0.17 5.94 16.49
N VAL A 22 1.13 5.91 16.70
CA VAL A 22 1.75 4.98 17.64
C VAL A 22 1.99 5.73 18.93
N HIS A 23 1.39 5.25 20.02
CA HIS A 23 1.64 5.75 21.36
C HIS A 23 2.27 4.63 22.20
N ILE A 24 3.50 4.86 22.67
CA ILE A 24 4.19 4.00 23.64
C ILE A 24 4.20 4.74 24.98
N ALA A 25 3.46 4.21 25.94
CA ALA A 25 3.39 4.75 27.30
C ALA A 25 4.67 4.45 28.10
N ASP A 26 4.96 5.31 29.08
CA ASP A 26 6.02 5.08 30.08
C ASP A 26 5.80 3.73 30.80
N GLY A 27 6.86 2.94 30.97
CA GLY A 27 6.81 1.60 31.54
C GLY A 27 6.55 0.47 30.53
N ALA A 28 6.33 0.77 29.25
CA ALA A 28 6.21 -0.23 28.18
C ALA A 28 7.58 -0.76 27.71
N GLU A 29 8.46 -1.11 28.65
CA GLU A 29 9.81 -1.58 28.37
C GLU A 29 9.79 -2.84 27.48
N ASN A 30 10.75 -2.93 26.56
CA ASN A 30 10.92 -4.00 25.58
C ASN A 30 9.74 -4.14 24.59
N SER A 31 8.88 -3.14 24.50
CA SER A 31 7.91 -3.09 23.41
C SER A 31 8.61 -2.76 22.09
N SER A 32 8.01 -3.23 21.00
CA SER A 32 8.52 -3.00 19.65
C SER A 32 7.39 -2.73 18.68
N THR A 33 7.61 -1.83 17.72
CA THR A 33 6.68 -1.56 16.63
C THR A 33 7.37 -1.32 15.30
N ALA A 34 6.74 -1.77 14.23
CA ALA A 34 7.07 -1.40 12.86
C ALA A 34 5.85 -0.78 12.19
N VAL A 35 6.03 0.34 11.49
CA VAL A 35 4.99 0.99 10.70
C VAL A 35 5.49 1.16 9.27
N GLU A 36 4.84 0.50 8.32
CA GLU A 36 5.16 0.54 6.90
C GLU A 36 3.97 1.13 6.14
N CYS A 37 4.24 2.18 5.37
CA CYS A 37 3.22 2.95 4.66
C CYS A 37 3.60 3.08 3.19
N ASP A 38 3.02 2.24 2.34
CA ASP A 38 3.26 2.30 0.91
C ASP A 38 2.11 2.96 0.17
N ALA A 39 2.43 3.77 -0.82
CA ALA A 39 1.47 4.34 -1.74
C ALA A 39 1.90 4.08 -3.19
N LEU A 40 0.94 3.68 -4.01
CA LEU A 40 1.10 3.49 -5.45
C LEU A 40 0.18 4.46 -6.21
N MET A 41 0.78 5.33 -7.01
CA MET A 41 0.08 6.30 -7.85
C MET A 41 -0.01 5.78 -9.29
N PHE A 42 -1.23 5.84 -9.85
CA PHE A 42 -1.53 5.40 -11.23
C PHE A 42 -1.42 6.49 -12.27
N ASP A 43 -1.49 7.75 -11.84
CA ASP A 43 -1.48 8.90 -12.73
C ASP A 43 -0.73 10.07 -12.06
N ASN A 44 -0.63 11.19 -12.77
CA ASN A 44 0.09 12.38 -12.28
C ASN A 44 -0.81 13.37 -11.52
N GLU A 45 -2.12 13.18 -11.54
CA GLU A 45 -3.11 14.07 -10.91
C GLU A 45 -3.49 13.58 -9.50
N SER A 46 -3.37 12.28 -9.28
CA SER A 46 -3.60 11.58 -8.03
C SER A 46 -2.57 11.95 -6.97
N THR A 47 -3.01 11.91 -5.71
CA THR A 47 -2.18 12.28 -4.57
C THR A 47 -2.29 11.27 -3.44
N SER A 48 -1.22 11.12 -2.67
CA SER A 48 -1.21 10.33 -1.44
C SER A 48 -0.48 11.10 -0.36
N ASP A 49 -1.15 11.29 0.78
CA ASP A 49 -0.57 11.93 1.96
C ASP A 49 -0.39 10.89 3.07
N THR A 50 0.83 10.81 3.63
CA THR A 50 1.14 9.93 4.76
C THR A 50 1.49 10.79 5.97
N MET A 51 0.64 10.75 7.00
CA MET A 51 0.75 11.56 8.21
C MET A 51 0.88 10.66 9.47
N PRO A 52 2.09 10.12 9.73
CA PRO A 52 2.36 9.30 10.90
C PRO A 52 2.62 10.19 12.12
N TYR A 53 2.09 9.79 13.28
CA TYR A 53 2.38 10.37 14.57
C TYR A 53 2.99 9.31 15.48
N MET A 54 4.14 9.62 16.08
CA MET A 54 4.87 8.72 16.97
C MET A 54 5.06 9.42 18.32
N GLU A 55 4.34 8.98 19.34
CA GLU A 55 4.46 9.46 20.72
C GLU A 55 5.14 8.39 21.57
N ILE A 56 6.44 8.50 21.74
CA ILE A 56 7.26 7.47 22.41
C ILE A 56 7.73 8.01 23.76
N ASN A 57 7.08 7.57 24.84
CA ASN A 57 7.38 7.98 26.21
C ASN A 57 8.23 6.96 26.98
N GLU A 58 8.65 5.87 26.35
CA GLU A 58 9.55 4.87 26.95
C GLU A 58 10.88 4.84 26.18
N SER A 59 11.99 4.64 26.90
CA SER A 59 13.35 4.66 26.37
C SER A 59 13.86 3.30 25.93
N LYS A 60 13.38 2.21 26.54
CA LYS A 60 13.80 0.84 26.23
C LYS A 60 12.85 0.17 25.23
N VAL A 61 12.74 0.74 24.03
CA VAL A 61 11.83 0.24 22.98
C VAL A 61 12.47 0.30 21.60
N ASP A 62 11.99 -0.56 20.70
CA ASP A 62 12.40 -0.60 19.31
C ASP A 62 11.27 -0.09 18.41
N VAL A 63 11.52 0.98 17.66
CA VAL A 63 10.51 1.64 16.84
C VAL A 63 11.07 1.88 15.44
N ALA A 64 10.39 1.34 14.43
CA ALA A 64 10.70 1.58 13.02
C ALA A 64 9.49 2.21 12.31
N HIS A 65 9.76 3.17 11.44
CA HIS A 65 8.79 3.72 10.51
C HIS A 65 9.41 3.85 9.12
N GLU A 66 8.69 3.33 8.13
CA GLU A 66 9.01 3.42 6.71
C GLU A 66 7.77 3.92 5.95
N ALA A 67 8.02 4.80 4.97
CA ALA A 67 6.99 5.26 4.06
C ALA A 67 7.57 5.40 2.65
N THR A 68 6.92 4.73 1.69
CA THR A 68 7.34 4.72 0.29
C THR A 68 6.20 5.18 -0.60
N VAL A 69 6.50 6.07 -1.55
CA VAL A 69 5.55 6.48 -2.59
C VAL A 69 6.14 6.12 -3.94
N GLY A 70 5.49 5.21 -4.64
CA GLY A 70 5.83 4.80 -6.00
C GLY A 70 4.78 5.28 -7.00
N LYS A 71 5.21 5.52 -8.23
CA LYS A 71 4.31 5.67 -9.37
C LYS A 71 4.55 4.48 -10.30
N ILE A 72 3.50 3.95 -10.90
CA ILE A 72 3.67 3.01 -12.00
C ILE A 72 4.32 3.75 -13.18
N GLY A 73 5.51 3.29 -13.56
CA GLY A 73 6.24 3.84 -14.69
C GLY A 73 5.70 3.28 -16.01
N ASP A 74 5.66 4.14 -17.04
CA ASP A 74 5.34 3.70 -18.40
C ASP A 74 6.31 2.60 -18.88
N GLU A 75 7.54 2.59 -18.35
CA GLU A 75 8.55 1.56 -18.63
C GLU A 75 8.17 0.18 -18.08
N ASP A 76 7.57 0.11 -16.88
CA ASP A 76 7.15 -1.15 -16.26
C ASP A 76 5.98 -1.77 -17.04
N ILE A 77 5.01 -0.92 -17.41
CA ILE A 77 3.89 -1.31 -18.27
C ILE A 77 4.38 -1.74 -19.64
N PHE A 78 5.25 -0.95 -20.28
CA PHE A 78 5.83 -1.29 -21.58
C PHE A 78 6.59 -2.62 -21.52
N TYR A 79 7.34 -2.87 -20.45
CA TYR A 79 8.05 -4.12 -20.26
C TYR A 79 7.08 -5.31 -20.19
N LEU A 80 6.02 -5.22 -19.39
CA LEU A 80 4.99 -6.26 -19.28
C LEU A 80 4.24 -6.47 -20.60
N GLN A 81 3.92 -5.39 -21.32
CA GLN A 81 3.31 -5.46 -22.65
C GLN A 81 4.23 -6.13 -23.68
N SER A 82 5.54 -5.89 -23.60
CA SER A 82 6.52 -6.58 -24.45
C SER A 82 6.57 -8.10 -24.22
N ARG A 83 6.05 -8.57 -23.08
CA ARG A 83 5.89 -9.99 -22.75
C ARG A 83 4.52 -10.55 -23.16
N GLY A 84 3.68 -9.75 -23.80
CA GLY A 84 2.40 -10.17 -24.38
C GLY A 84 1.18 -9.94 -23.50
N LEU A 85 1.33 -9.23 -22.37
CA LEU A 85 0.19 -8.74 -21.59
C LEU A 85 -0.42 -7.52 -22.31
N ASP A 86 -1.73 -7.34 -22.22
CA ASP A 86 -2.32 -6.06 -22.58
C ASP A 86 -2.13 -5.02 -21.46
N ASP A 87 -2.61 -3.80 -21.68
CA ASP A 87 -2.43 -2.69 -20.74
C ASP A 87 -3.11 -2.97 -19.38
N ASP A 88 -4.31 -3.53 -19.42
CA ASP A 88 -5.12 -3.79 -18.24
C ASP A 88 -4.53 -4.96 -17.45
N ASP A 89 -4.13 -6.05 -18.12
CA ASP A 89 -3.45 -7.20 -17.51
C ASP A 89 -2.11 -6.78 -16.88
N ALA A 90 -1.34 -5.90 -17.54
CA ALA A 90 -0.07 -5.40 -17.02
C ALA A 90 -0.27 -4.57 -15.74
N LYS A 91 -1.23 -3.64 -15.74
CA LYS A 91 -1.59 -2.84 -14.57
C LYS A 91 -2.09 -3.73 -13.43
N GLN A 92 -2.99 -4.66 -13.72
CA GLN A 92 -3.53 -5.60 -12.74
C GLN A 92 -2.43 -6.44 -12.10
N MET A 93 -1.44 -6.92 -12.87
CA MET A 93 -0.30 -7.68 -12.35
C MET A 93 0.51 -6.84 -11.35
N ILE A 94 0.78 -5.57 -11.66
CA ILE A 94 1.50 -4.66 -10.76
C ILE A 94 0.70 -4.42 -9.48
N VAL A 95 -0.60 -4.15 -9.57
CA VAL A 95 -1.45 -3.95 -8.39
C VAL A 95 -1.49 -5.19 -7.53
N SER A 96 -1.69 -6.35 -8.15
CA SER A 96 -1.82 -7.63 -7.45
C SER A 96 -0.55 -7.91 -6.63
N GLY A 97 0.63 -7.70 -7.22
CA GLY A 97 1.90 -7.81 -6.50
C GLY A 97 2.06 -6.75 -5.41
N PHE A 98 1.55 -5.53 -5.61
CA PHE A 98 1.59 -4.48 -4.60
C PHE A 98 0.73 -4.83 -3.37
N ILE A 99 -0.48 -5.36 -3.56
CA ILE A 99 -1.40 -5.71 -2.47
C ILE A 99 -1.20 -7.11 -1.89
N GLU A 100 -0.33 -7.92 -2.51
CA GLU A 100 -0.08 -9.32 -2.12
C GLU A 100 0.09 -9.50 -0.60
N PRO A 101 0.92 -8.70 0.12
CA PRO A 101 1.10 -8.86 1.57
C PRO A 101 -0.20 -8.72 2.37
N ILE A 102 -1.14 -7.89 1.90
CA ILE A 102 -2.45 -7.73 2.54
C ILE A 102 -3.36 -8.90 2.22
N THR A 103 -3.33 -9.39 0.98
CA THR A 103 -4.17 -10.52 0.57
C THR A 103 -3.76 -11.84 1.23
N GLU A 104 -2.47 -12.04 1.53
CA GLU A 104 -1.96 -13.24 2.22
C GLU A 104 -2.46 -13.35 3.67
N GLU A 105 -2.78 -12.23 4.32
CA GLU A 105 -3.31 -12.18 5.68
C GLU A 105 -4.83 -12.44 5.75
N LEU A 106 -5.52 -12.49 4.60
CA LEU A 106 -6.95 -12.75 4.52
C LEU A 106 -7.25 -14.25 4.30
N PRO A 107 -8.37 -14.75 4.84
CA PRO A 107 -8.87 -16.07 4.44
C PRO A 107 -9.09 -16.12 2.92
N ILE A 108 -8.81 -17.28 2.32
CA ILE A 108 -8.78 -17.48 0.86
C ILE A 108 -10.04 -16.96 0.17
N GLU A 109 -11.22 -17.18 0.77
CA GLU A 109 -12.48 -16.74 0.18
C GLU A 109 -12.57 -15.20 0.07
N TYR A 110 -12.02 -14.47 1.03
CA TYR A 110 -11.97 -12.99 1.00
C TYR A 110 -10.83 -12.46 0.15
N ALA A 111 -9.69 -13.16 0.12
CA ALA A 111 -8.56 -12.79 -0.74
C ALA A 111 -8.97 -12.85 -2.22
N VAL A 112 -9.68 -13.92 -2.63
CA VAL A 112 -10.23 -14.06 -3.99
C VAL A 112 -11.20 -12.93 -4.31
N GLU A 113 -12.10 -12.59 -3.37
CA GLU A 113 -13.07 -11.51 -3.58
C GLU A 113 -12.38 -10.13 -3.69
N LEU A 114 -11.38 -9.86 -2.85
CA LEU A 114 -10.62 -8.62 -2.90
C LEU A 114 -9.91 -8.46 -4.26
N ASN A 115 -9.25 -9.51 -4.75
CA ASN A 115 -8.62 -9.50 -6.06
C ASN A 115 -9.64 -9.22 -7.16
N ARG A 116 -10.84 -9.81 -7.08
CA ARG A 116 -11.90 -9.56 -8.06
C ARG A 116 -12.43 -8.14 -8.01
N LEU A 117 -12.55 -7.54 -6.83
CA LEU A 117 -12.96 -6.14 -6.69
C LEU A 117 -11.91 -5.18 -7.25
N VAL A 118 -10.63 -5.48 -7.00
CA VAL A 118 -9.52 -4.70 -7.54
C VAL A 118 -9.50 -4.78 -9.07
N GLU A 119 -9.71 -5.96 -9.65
CA GLU A 119 -9.87 -6.13 -11.10
C GLU A 119 -10.97 -5.26 -11.68
N LEU A 120 -12.16 -5.29 -11.08
CA LEU A 120 -13.31 -4.49 -11.52
C LEU A 120 -13.03 -2.98 -11.46
N GLU A 121 -12.28 -2.55 -10.44
CA GLU A 121 -11.83 -1.17 -10.35
C GLU A 121 -10.81 -0.82 -11.46
N MET A 122 -10.00 -1.77 -11.91
CA MET A 122 -9.05 -1.54 -12.99
C MET A 122 -9.72 -1.56 -14.39
N GLU A 123 -10.71 -2.43 -14.61
CA GLU A 123 -11.45 -2.60 -15.89
C GLU A 123 -12.30 -1.39 -16.34
N GLY A 124 -12.25 -0.26 -15.62
CA GLY A 124 -13.06 0.94 -15.89
C GLY A 124 -12.29 2.23 -16.18
N SER A 125 -10.95 2.22 -16.21
CA SER A 125 -10.11 3.43 -16.40
C SER A 125 -10.05 3.93 -17.86
N LEU A 126 -10.84 3.33 -18.76
CA LEU A 126 -11.03 3.83 -20.13
C LEU A 126 -12.03 5.01 -20.14
N GLY A 127 -11.48 6.20 -19.92
CA GLY A 127 -12.15 7.49 -20.13
C GLY A 127 -11.15 8.64 -20.20
#